data_AF-A0A562WR22-F1
#
_entry.id   AF-A0A562WR22-F1
#
_cell.length_a   1.000
_cell.length_b   1.000
_cell.length_c   1.000
_cell.angle_alpha   90.00
_cell.angle_beta   90.00
_cell.angle_gamma   90.00
#
_symmetry.space_group_name_H-M   'P 1'
#
loop_
_entity.id
_entity.type
_entity.pdbx_description
1 polymer ?
#
loop_
_entity_poly.entity_id
_entity_poly.type
_entity_poly.pdbx_seq_one_letter_code
_entity_poly.pdbx_strand_id
1 'polypeptide(L)'
;MRTGKLVSDPTVTVVSLDTVPAAVEIQDCLDATGYKLVYAKTRKVVPGTGAGRHLATATATRYPDGRWLISAGVAHEDQPC
;
A
#
# COMPACT_ATOMS: atom_id res chain seq x y z
N MET A 1 16.77 3.59 6.35
CA MET A 1 15.45 4.01 6.87
C MET A 1 14.74 4.81 5.80
N ARG A 2 13.40 4.82 5.75
CA ARG A 2 12.67 5.68 4.81
C ARG A 2 12.26 6.99 5.49
N THR A 3 12.21 8.05 4.70
CA THR A 3 11.80 9.40 5.13
C THR A 3 10.93 10.04 4.05
N GLY A 4 10.20 11.09 4.41
CA GLY A 4 9.29 11.78 3.51
C GLY A 4 7.88 11.23 3.57
N LYS A 5 7.10 11.44 2.50
CA LYS A 5 5.67 11.15 2.47
C LYS A 5 5.37 10.08 1.42
N LEU A 6 4.62 9.07 1.85
CA LEU A 6 3.89 8.16 0.97
C LEU A 6 2.48 8.76 0.79
N VAL A 7 2.03 8.94 -0.44
CA VAL A 7 0.70 9.46 -0.75
C VAL A 7 -0.15 8.31 -1.28
N SER A 8 -1.35 8.18 -0.74
CA SER A 8 -2.34 7.14 -1.05
C SER A 8 -3.71 7.78 -1.25
N ASP A 9 -4.51 7.21 -2.14
CA ASP A 9 -5.92 7.53 -2.37
C ASP A 9 -6.73 6.23 -2.61
N PRO A 10 -6.92 5.40 -1.57
CA PRO A 10 -7.48 4.06 -1.73
C PRO A 10 -9.00 4.09 -1.94
N THR A 11 -9.47 3.21 -2.81
CA THR A 11 -10.90 2.97 -3.07
C THR A 11 -11.22 1.49 -2.90
N VAL A 12 -12.34 1.17 -2.24
CA VAL A 12 -12.86 -0.21 -2.19
C VAL A 12 -13.50 -0.54 -3.53
N THR A 13 -13.05 -1.61 -4.17
CA THR A 13 -13.50 -2.02 -5.52
C THR A 13 -14.46 -3.20 -5.48
N VAL A 14 -14.29 -4.13 -4.53
CA VAL A 14 -15.15 -5.31 -4.36
C VAL A 14 -15.50 -5.48 -2.89
N VAL A 15 -16.75 -5.89 -2.62
CA VAL A 15 -17.27 -6.13 -1.27
C VAL A 15 -17.94 -7.50 -1.22
N SER A 16 -17.48 -8.35 -0.30
CA SER A 16 -17.98 -9.72 -0.08
C SER A 16 -18.28 -9.92 1.40
N LEU A 17 -19.52 -9.57 1.81
CA LEU A 17 -19.94 -9.65 3.21
C LEU A 17 -20.53 -11.01 3.61
N ASP A 18 -20.83 -11.84 2.62
CA ASP A 18 -21.39 -13.19 2.74
C ASP A 18 -20.33 -14.28 2.87
N THR A 19 -19.06 -13.97 2.60
CA THR A 19 -17.95 -14.90 2.81
C THR A 19 -17.59 -15.02 4.29
N VAL A 20 -16.97 -16.15 4.67
CA VAL A 20 -16.47 -16.39 6.03
C VAL A 20 -14.95 -16.60 5.98
N PRO A 21 -14.14 -15.62 6.40
CA PRO A 21 -14.52 -14.28 6.88
C PRO A 21 -15.00 -13.32 5.76
N ALA A 22 -15.74 -12.27 6.13
CA ALA A 22 -16.11 -11.20 5.21
C ALA A 22 -14.85 -10.47 4.70
N ALA A 23 -14.83 -10.12 3.42
CA ALA A 23 -13.67 -9.54 2.75
C ALA A 23 -14.06 -8.34 1.87
N VAL A 24 -13.10 -7.43 1.67
CA VAL A 24 -13.18 -6.38 0.65
C VAL A 24 -11.86 -6.31 -0.10
N GLU A 25 -11.94 -5.98 -1.39
CA GLU A 25 -10.77 -5.64 -2.20
C GLU A 25 -10.64 -4.13 -2.29
N ILE A 26 -9.40 -3.66 -2.20
CA ILE A 26 -9.03 -2.26 -2.19
C ILE A 26 -8.03 -2.06 -3.32
N GLN A 27 -8.23 -1.01 -4.09
CA GLN A 27 -7.26 -0.53 -5.05
C GLN A 27 -6.79 0.87 -4.63
N ASP A 28 -5.50 1.12 -4.74
CA ASP A 28 -4.89 2.39 -4.39
C ASP A 28 -3.92 2.81 -5.50
N CYS A 29 -3.80 4.12 -5.70
CA CYS A 29 -2.75 4.70 -6.49
C CYS A 29 -1.69 5.29 -5.57
N LEU A 30 -0.63 4.51 -5.36
CA LEU A 30 0.40 4.82 -4.37
C LEU A 30 1.50 5.67 -5.01
N ASP A 31 1.67 6.91 -4.54
CA ASP A 31 2.80 7.76 -4.93
C ASP A 31 3.90 7.74 -3.86
N ALA A 32 4.96 7.00 -4.18
CA ALA A 32 6.15 6.84 -3.37
C ALA A 32 7.31 7.75 -3.79
N THR A 33 7.10 8.67 -4.74
CA THR A 33 8.15 9.58 -5.27
C THR A 33 8.79 10.42 -4.16
N GLY A 34 7.98 10.84 -3.18
CA GLY A 34 8.42 11.56 -1.98
C GLY A 34 8.97 10.68 -0.86
N TYR A 35 8.83 9.35 -0.94
CA TYR A 35 9.12 8.41 0.13
C TYR A 35 10.47 7.69 -0.06
N LYS A 36 11.54 8.39 0.32
CA LYS A 36 12.90 8.05 -0.08
C LYS A 36 13.61 7.16 0.94
N LEU A 37 14.33 6.15 0.46
CA LEU A 37 15.27 5.40 1.28
C LEU A 37 16.56 6.22 1.47
N VAL A 38 16.95 6.41 2.73
CA VAL A 38 18.15 7.15 3.11
C VAL A 38 19.06 6.33 4.02
N TYR A 39 20.37 6.58 3.93
CA TYR A 39 21.35 6.07 4.89
C TYR A 39 21.08 6.67 6.27
N ALA A 40 21.04 5.84 7.31
CA ALA A 40 20.68 6.28 8.66
C ALA A 40 21.61 7.39 9.20
N LYS A 41 22.92 7.28 8.95
CA LYS A 41 23.93 8.21 9.48
C LYS A 41 23.95 9.56 8.75
N THR A 42 23.95 9.53 7.41
CA THR A 42 24.17 10.74 6.59
C THR A 42 22.88 11.36 6.08
N ARG A 43 21.75 10.64 6.18
CA ARG A 43 20.45 11.00 5.59
C ARG A 43 20.48 11.24 4.08
N LYS A 44 21.58 10.87 3.40
CA LYS A 44 21.67 10.91 1.94
C LYS A 44 20.80 9.81 1.35
N VAL A 45 20.17 10.11 0.21
CA VAL A 45 19.37 9.15 -0.56
C VAL A 45 20.25 8.01 -1.02
N VAL A 46 19.76 6.77 -0.89
CA VAL A 46 20.45 5.59 -1.41
C VAL A 46 20.26 5.56 -2.94
N PRO A 47 21.35 5.53 -3.74
CA PRO A 47 21.23 5.49 -5.20
C PRO A 47 20.41 4.29 -5.69
N GLY A 48 19.57 4.49 -6.71
CA GLY A 48 18.78 3.42 -7.33
C GLY A 48 17.57 2.94 -6.52
N THR A 49 17.15 3.66 -5.48
CA THR A 49 16.06 3.24 -4.57
C THR A 49 14.83 4.14 -4.60
N GLY A 50 14.75 5.00 -5.62
CA GLY A 50 13.54 5.79 -5.87
C GLY A 50 12.39 4.86 -6.24
N ALA A 51 11.22 5.11 -5.68
CA ALA A 51 9.98 4.44 -6.05
C ALA A 51 9.07 5.47 -6.73
N GLY A 52 8.35 5.06 -7.77
CA GLY A 52 7.44 5.92 -8.52
C GLY A 52 6.01 5.85 -8.00
N ARG A 53 5.11 6.45 -8.77
CA ARG A 53 3.67 6.29 -8.64
C ARG A 53 3.25 4.99 -9.33
N HIS A 54 2.50 4.14 -8.63
CA HIS A 54 2.12 2.81 -9.12
C HIS A 54 0.85 2.29 -8.47
N LEU A 55 0.23 1.32 -9.14
CA LEU A 55 -0.95 0.62 -8.65
C LEU A 55 -0.61 -0.26 -7.44
N ALA A 56 -1.43 -0.20 -6.39
CA ALA A 56 -1.40 -1.14 -5.28
C ALA A 56 -2.79 -1.76 -5.08
N THR A 57 -2.82 -3.05 -4.73
CA THR A 57 -4.04 -3.75 -4.36
C THR A 57 -3.91 -4.35 -2.97
N ALA A 58 -5.01 -4.41 -2.24
CA ALA A 58 -5.06 -5.01 -0.91
C ALA A 58 -6.39 -5.73 -0.68
N THR A 59 -6.34 -6.76 0.16
CA THR A 59 -7.53 -7.39 0.71
C THR A 59 -7.62 -7.03 2.18
N ALA A 60 -8.77 -6.50 2.60
CA ALA A 60 -9.09 -6.38 4.02
C ALA A 60 -10.08 -7.46 4.41
N THR A 61 -9.86 -8.08 5.57
CA THR A 61 -10.70 -9.15 6.09
C THR A 61 -11.24 -8.76 7.46
N ARG A 62 -12.51 -9.10 7.72
CA ARG A 62 -13.14 -8.85 9.03
C ARG A 62 -12.87 -10.00 10.00
N TYR A 63 -12.23 -9.68 11.11
CA TYR A 63 -11.89 -10.64 12.16
C TYR A 63 -13.06 -10.82 13.15
N PRO A 64 -13.06 -11.89 13.97
CA PRO A 64 -14.13 -12.16 14.94
C PRO A 64 -14.36 -11.04 15.97
N ASP A 65 -13.33 -10.24 16.27
CA ASP A 65 -13.43 -9.05 17.11
C ASP A 65 -14.12 -7.85 16.43
N GLY A 66 -14.58 -8.04 15.18
CA GLY A 66 -15.28 -7.05 14.38
C GLY A 66 -14.37 -6.08 13.63
N ARG A 67 -13.04 -6.12 13.83
CA ARG A 67 -12.09 -5.23 13.14
C ARG A 67 -11.80 -5.71 11.72
N TRP A 68 -11.63 -4.75 10.81
CA TRP A 68 -11.08 -5.00 9.49
C TRP A 68 -9.56 -4.81 9.54
N LEU A 69 -8.82 -5.81 9.07
CA LEU A 69 -7.36 -5.72 8.93
C LEU A 69 -6.96 -6.07 7.50
N ILE A 70 -5.92 -5.41 7.00
CA ILE A 70 -5.29 -5.79 5.74
C ILE A 70 -4.67 -7.17 5.92
N SER A 71 -5.20 -8.16 5.20
CA SER A 71 -4.77 -9.56 5.28
C SER A 71 -3.82 -9.93 4.14
N ALA A 72 -3.89 -9.22 3.01
CA ALA A 72 -2.97 -9.35 1.89
C ALA A 72 -2.80 -8.00 1.17
N GLY A 73 -1.66 -7.81 0.52
CA GLY A 73 -1.41 -6.63 -0.32
C GLY A 73 -0.28 -6.86 -1.32
N VAL A 74 -0.40 -6.23 -2.48
CA VAL A 74 0.58 -6.29 -3.58
C VAL A 74 0.79 -4.89 -4.12
N ALA A 75 2.05 -4.50 -4.30
CA ALA A 75 2.45 -3.30 -5.02
C ALA A 75 2.89 -3.70 -6.44
N HIS A 76 2.19 -3.20 -7.45
CA HIS A 76 2.49 -3.46 -8.86
C HIS A 76 3.34 -2.31 -9.40
N GLU A 77 4.62 -2.25 -8.98
CA GLU A 77 5.51 -1.11 -9.27
C GLU A 77 5.72 -0.84 -10.78
N ASP A 78 5.45 -1.83 -11.63
CA ASP A 78 5.50 -1.76 -13.09
C ASP A 78 4.19 -1.26 -13.73
N GLN A 79 3.09 -1.17 -12.97
CA GLN A 79 1.78 -0.74 -13.45
C GLN A 79 1.47 0.70 -13.04
N PRO A 80 1.25 1.61 -14.02
CA PRO A 80 0.91 2.99 -13.72
C PRO A 80 -0.53 3.15 -13.22
N CYS A 81 -0.73 4.26 -12.51
CA CYS A 81 -1.99 4.85 -12.11
C CYS A 81 -1.75 6.37 -11.99
#